data_AF-A0A645JGE1-F1
#
_entry.id   AF-A0A645JGE1-F1
#
_cell.length_a   1.000
_cell.length_b   1.000
_cell.length_c   1.000
_cell.angle_alpha   90.00
_cell.angle_beta   90.00
_cell.angle_gamma   90.00
#
_symmetry.space_group_name_H-M   'P 1'
#
loop_
_entity.id
_entity.type
_entity.pdbx_description
1 polymer ?
#
loop_
_entity_poly.entity_id
_entity_poly.type
_entity_poly.pdbx_seq_one_letter_code
_entity_poly.pdbx_strand_id
1 'polypeptide(L)' 'MRNPEIDAEKQHRLFRFISDLTCSAWSGMEQYAGVHGGGSPIMEKIGIRTNYNLKSKKDLVKYLAGIKD' A
#
# COMPACT_ATOMS: atom_id res chain seq x y z
N MET A 1 -17.10 22.82 20.28
CA MET A 1 -15.99 23.60 19.69
C MET A 1 -15.31 24.33 20.82
N ARG A 2 -14.07 23.93 21.17
CA ARG A 2 -13.47 24.21 22.49
C ARG A 2 -12.62 25.48 22.54
N ASN A 3 -12.12 25.96 21.40
CA ASN A 3 -11.37 27.20 21.31
C ASN A 3 -12.27 28.31 20.72
N PRO A 4 -12.59 29.37 21.48
CA PRO A 4 -13.43 30.48 21.00
C PRO A 4 -12.74 31.34 19.93
N GLU A 5 -11.40 31.30 19.83
CA GLU A 5 -10.63 32.02 18.80
C GLU A 5 -10.75 31.39 17.41
N ILE A 6 -11.27 30.15 17.33
CA ILE A 6 -11.41 29.43 16.07
C ILE A 6 -12.89 29.35 15.73
N ASP A 7 -13.23 29.93 14.58
CA ASP A 7 -14.59 29.91 14.05
C ASP A 7 -15.16 28.49 13.96
N ALA A 8 -16.44 28.42 14.30
CA ALA A 8 -17.20 27.21 14.44
C ALA A 8 -17.31 26.43 13.11
N GLU A 9 -17.58 27.14 12.02
CA GLU A 9 -17.75 26.54 10.71
C GLU A 9 -16.45 25.90 10.22
N LYS A 10 -15.31 26.56 10.48
CA LYS A 10 -13.98 26.03 10.12
C LYS A 10 -13.69 24.70 10.81
N GLN A 11 -13.98 24.58 12.11
CA GLN A 11 -13.81 23.32 12.85
C GLN A 11 -14.72 22.24 12.27
N HIS A 12 -16.00 22.55 12.01
CA HIS A 12 -16.93 21.61 11.41
C HIS A 12 -16.45 21.10 10.05
N ARG A 13 -16.05 22.00 9.14
CA ARG A 13 -15.54 21.65 7.81
C ARG A 13 -14.30 20.77 7.87
N LEU A 14 -13.36 21.07 8.77
CA LEU A 14 -12.18 20.24 8.99
C LEU A 14 -12.56 18.81 9.41
N PHE A 15 -13.41 18.66 10.43
CA PHE A 15 -13.83 17.34 10.89
C PHE A 15 -14.64 16.59 9.84
N ARG A 16 -15.46 17.30 9.06
CA ARG A 16 -16.20 16.71 7.96
C ARG A 16 -15.27 16.20 6.85
N PHE A 17 -14.28 16.99 6.47
CA PHE A 17 -13.27 16.59 5.50
C PHE A 17 -12.49 15.35 5.95
N ILE A 18 -12.04 15.32 7.22
CA ILE A 18 -11.38 14.14 7.79
C ILE A 18 -12.31 12.93 7.69
N SER A 19 -13.57 13.06 8.13
CA SER A 19 -14.56 11.98 8.04
C SER A 19 -14.78 11.50 6.60
N ASP A 20 -14.84 12.42 5.63
CA ASP A 20 -15.05 12.08 4.23
C ASP A 20 -13.84 11.33 3.65
N LEU A 21 -12.62 11.63 4.09
CA LEU A 21 -11.40 10.94 3.65
C LEU A 21 -11.13 9.61 4.37
N THR A 22 -11.58 9.43 5.61
CA THR A 22 -11.18 8.27 6.42
C THR A 22 -12.26 7.22 6.59
N CYS A 23 -13.55 7.59 6.53
CA CYS A 23 -14.63 6.67 6.87
C CYS A 23 -15.92 6.84 6.05
N SER A 24 -15.88 7.58 4.94
CA SER A 24 -17.01 7.63 4.01
C SER A 24 -17.05 6.40 3.10
N ALA A 25 -18.21 6.16 2.48
CA ALA A 25 -18.35 5.14 1.44
C ALA A 25 -17.37 5.36 0.27
N TRP A 26 -17.12 6.62 -0.11
CA TRP A 26 -16.13 6.96 -1.12
C TRP A 26 -14.72 6.55 -0.69
N SER A 27 -14.30 6.90 0.54
CA SER A 27 -12.99 6.50 1.06
C SER A 27 -12.84 4.98 1.19
N GLY A 28 -13.92 4.25 1.47
CA GLY A 28 -13.90 2.78 1.49
C GLY A 28 -13.72 2.19 0.09
N MET A 29 -14.39 2.77 -0.91
CA MET A 29 -14.21 2.39 -2.31
C MET A 29 -12.77 2.66 -2.77
N GLU A 30 -12.23 3.85 -2.50
CA GLU A 30 -10.85 4.22 -2.83
C GLU A 30 -9.82 3.32 -2.14
N GLN A 31 -10.03 2.96 -0.87
CA GLN A 31 -9.15 2.00 -0.17
C GLN A 31 -9.14 0.64 -0.87
N TYR A 32 -10.31 0.14 -1.28
CA TYR A 32 -10.40 -1.13 -2.00
C TYR A 32 -9.75 -1.04 -3.39
N ALA A 33 -10.01 0.05 -4.11
CA ALA A 33 -9.37 0.34 -5.40
C ALA A 33 -7.84 0.40 -5.27
N GLY A 34 -7.33 1.02 -4.20
CA GLY A 34 -5.89 1.13 -3.93
C GLY A 34 -5.20 -0.23 -3.75
N VAL A 35 -5.89 -1.24 -3.21
CA VAL A 35 -5.30 -2.58 -3.02
C VAL A 35 -5.62 -3.58 -4.14
N HIS A 36 -6.60 -3.28 -5.02
CA HIS A 36 -7.05 -4.22 -6.05
C HIS A 36 -7.01 -3.67 -7.49
N GLY A 37 -6.81 -2.37 -7.71
CA GLY A 37 -6.92 -1.74 -9.03
C GLY A 37 -5.95 -2.27 -10.09
N GLY A 38 -4.74 -2.70 -9.68
CA GLY A 38 -3.75 -3.35 -10.54
C GLY A 38 -3.72 -4.89 -10.43
N GLY A 39 -4.70 -5.48 -9.74
CA GLY A 39 -4.63 -6.84 -9.21
C GLY A 39 -4.35 -6.85 -7.70
N SER A 40 -4.72 -7.94 -7.02
CA SER A 40 -4.49 -8.07 -5.58
C SER A 40 -2.98 -8.11 -5.25
N PRO A 41 -2.56 -7.84 -4.00
CA PRO A 41 -1.13 -7.79 -3.64
C PRO A 41 -0.34 -9.09 -3.93
N ILE A 42 -1.03 -10.22 -4.10
CA ILE A 42 -0.39 -11.48 -4.54
C ILE A 42 0.09 -11.41 -5.99
N MET A 43 -0.60 -10.67 -6.86
CA MET A 43 -0.21 -10.50 -8.27
C MET A 43 1.11 -9.75 -8.39
N GLU A 44 1.37 -8.75 -7.54
CA GLU A 44 2.65 -8.06 -7.50
C GLU A 44 3.79 -9.01 -7.11
N LYS A 45 3.59 -9.86 -6.09
CA LYS A 45 4.57 -10.89 -5.71
C LYS A 45 4.84 -11.86 -6.86
N ILE A 46 3.80 -12.27 -7.60
CA ILE A 46 3.94 -13.13 -8.79
C ILE A 46 4.73 -12.39 -9.87
N GLY A 47 4.42 -11.13 -10.15
CA GLY A 47 5.10 -10.30 -11.16
C GLY A 47 6.59 -10.12 -10.86
N ILE A 48 6.93 -9.76 -9.61
CA ILE A 48 8.32 -9.65 -9.15
C ILE A 48 9.02 -11.00 -9.29
N ARG A 49 8.41 -12.08 -8.79
CA ARG A 49 9.02 -13.40 -8.78
C ARG A 49 9.27 -13.94 -10.19
N THR A 50 8.34 -13.73 -11.10
CA THR A 50 8.42 -14.19 -12.49
C THR A 50 9.63 -13.60 -13.21
N ASN A 51 9.92 -12.32 -12.95
CA ASN A 51 11.04 -11.62 -13.61
C ASN A 51 12.35 -11.67 -12.81
N TYR A 52 12.32 -12.14 -11.56
CA TYR A 52 13.50 -12.23 -10.73
C TYR A 52 14.40 -13.39 -11.14
N ASN A 53 15.66 -13.11 -11.48
CA ASN A 53 16.63 -14.13 -11.88
C ASN A 53 17.10 -14.98 -10.68
N LEU A 54 16.32 -16.00 -10.37
CA LEU A 54 16.59 -16.92 -9.27
C LEU A 54 17.82 -17.77 -9.49
N LYS A 55 18.05 -18.14 -10.75
CA LYS A 55 19.18 -18.98 -11.13
C LYS A 55 20.48 -18.29 -10.72
N SER A 56 20.64 -17.00 -11.03
CA SER A 56 21.82 -16.23 -10.62
C SER A 56 22.08 -16.25 -9.11
N LYS A 57 21.02 -16.19 -8.30
CA LYS A 57 21.15 -16.19 -6.83
C LYS A 57 21.47 -17.58 -6.30
N LYS A 58 20.89 -18.62 -6.89
CA LYS A 58 21.23 -20.02 -6.57
C LYS A 58 22.68 -20.32 -6.95
N ASP A 59 23.10 -19.92 -8.15
CA ASP A 59 24.44 -20.16 -8.66
C ASP A 59 25.50 -19.45 -7.80
N LEU A 60 25.23 -18.20 -7.38
CA LEU A 60 26.08 -17.47 -6.45
C LEU A 60 26.26 -18.22 -5.11
N VAL A 61 25.17 -18.72 -4.53
CA VAL A 61 25.22 -19.46 -3.26
C VAL A 61 25.95 -20.79 -3.44
N LYS A 62 25.70 -21.52 -4.54
CA LYS A 62 26.42 -22.76 -4.87
C LYS A 62 27.93 -22.52 -4.97
N TYR A 63 28.34 -21.47 -5.68
CA TYR A 63 29.74 -21.08 -5.82
C TYR A 63 30.39 -20.81 -4.45
N LEU A 64 29.75 -19.99 -3.61
CA LEU A 64 30.26 -19.66 -2.27
C LEU A 64 30.30 -20.87 -1.34
N ALA A 65 29.38 -21.83 -1.51
CA ALA A 65 29.32 -23.07 -0.73
C ALA A 65 30.23 -24.19 -1.27
N GLY A 66 30.96 -23.97 -2.36
CA GLY A 66 31.81 -25.00 -2.98
C GLY A 66 31.04 -26.13 -3.67
N ILE A 67 29.75 -25.92 -3.97
CA ILE A 67 28.86 -26.89 -4.62
C ILE A 67 29.07 -26.80 -6.15
N LYS A 68 29.41 -27.93 -6.79
CA LYS A 68 29.83 -28.01 -8.22
C LYS A 68 28.88 -28.79 -9.14
N ASP A 69 27.74 -29.24 -8.62
CA ASP A 69 26.76 -30.07 -9.32
C ASP A 69 25.81 -29.28 -10.26
#